data_AF-A0AAF0FE27-F1
#
_entry.id   AF-A0AAF0FE27-F1
#
_cell.length_a   1.000
_cell.length_b   1.000
_cell.length_c   1.000
_cell.angle_alpha   90.00
_cell.angle_beta   90.00
_cell.angle_gamma   90.00
#
_symmetry.space_group_name_H-M   'P 1'
#
loop_
_entity.id
_entity.type
_entity.pdbx_description
1 polymer ?
#
loop_
_entity_poly.entity_id
_entity_poly.type
_entity_poly.pdbx_seq_one_letter_code
_entity_poly.pdbx_strand_id
1 'polypeptide(L)'
;MDTSMQTADSFASMGRLILNLRGTCFVIERETLMSLPESILLCLFPNGLVLPERNEDQTGGASAQPEQVYHVDYILSFFRRAQEYFYGTEIHPGVYRGVGLSPHFMEAVDPMQGNNMFGNHFQLPLFHKQAIIVLREELEYFTIAPKSMDRSAVARPTLGNEPPEASQEFTRLKDLCGDVLLQRRQIFTALQRNINKENNLAEQHLIDMLCMSGFEQDDLWGYRSREPNRCGITSTAMVLLKTGVTHQGELPNSQSPNQSIPKKPIGVERAGVDPATGFEPSESHLTEEQLGDWIDDAQGGMVRVNQHQLNTTQKLLLFWRKPAVSVLN
;
A
#
# COMPACT_ATOMS: atom_id res chain seq x y z
N MET A 1 41.81 -21.60 -19.07
CA MET A 1 41.00 -21.68 -17.84
C MET A 1 40.21 -20.37 -17.70
N ASP A 2 39.28 -20.09 -18.62
CA ASP A 2 38.56 -18.78 -18.63
C ASP A 2 37.10 -18.88 -19.08
N THR A 3 36.54 -20.09 -19.18
CA THR A 3 35.19 -20.30 -19.74
C THR A 3 34.14 -20.57 -18.65
N SER A 4 34.54 -20.66 -17.38
CA SER A 4 33.66 -20.96 -16.24
C SER A 4 33.27 -19.73 -15.41
N MET A 5 33.87 -18.55 -15.64
CA MET A 5 33.52 -17.32 -14.92
C MET A 5 32.45 -16.47 -15.64
N GLN A 6 32.21 -16.64 -16.95
CA GLN A 6 31.17 -15.89 -17.67
C GLN A 6 29.74 -16.41 -17.44
N THR A 7 29.57 -17.67 -17.07
CA THR A 7 28.24 -18.25 -16.80
C THR A 7 27.68 -17.82 -15.46
N ALA A 8 28.52 -17.57 -14.44
CA ALA A 8 28.06 -17.16 -13.11
C ALA A 8 27.49 -15.73 -13.11
N ASP A 9 28.11 -14.79 -13.83
CA ASP A 9 27.62 -13.42 -13.96
C ASP A 9 26.32 -13.31 -14.79
N SER A 10 26.10 -14.25 -15.73
CA SER A 10 24.85 -14.34 -16.50
C SER A 10 23.66 -14.79 -15.62
N PHE A 11 23.88 -15.71 -14.68
CA PHE A 11 22.84 -16.14 -13.73
C PHE A 11 22.58 -15.11 -12.62
N ALA A 12 23.61 -14.39 -12.16
CA ALA A 12 23.44 -13.27 -11.22
C ALA A 12 22.63 -12.11 -11.84
N SER A 13 22.64 -11.97 -13.18
CA SER A 13 21.84 -11.00 -13.93
C SER A 13 20.36 -11.38 -14.08
N MET A 14 19.92 -12.60 -13.72
CA MET A 14 18.51 -13.01 -13.77
C MET A 14 17.73 -12.70 -12.50
N GLY A 15 18.41 -12.54 -11.36
CA GLY A 15 17.78 -12.25 -10.07
C GLY A 15 17.47 -10.77 -9.84
N ARG A 16 18.02 -9.85 -10.65
CA ARG A 16 17.81 -8.40 -10.50
C ARG A 16 17.13 -7.82 -11.73
N LEU A 17 15.94 -7.27 -11.53
CA LEU A 17 15.20 -6.49 -12.50
C LEU A 17 15.61 -5.03 -12.39
N ILE A 18 16.05 -4.46 -13.52
CA ILE A 18 16.23 -3.02 -13.66
C ILE A 18 14.92 -2.47 -14.22
N LEU A 19 14.11 -1.88 -13.34
CA LEU A 19 12.91 -1.17 -13.73
C LEU A 19 13.32 0.20 -14.25
N ASN A 20 13.24 0.34 -15.57
CA ASN A 20 13.31 1.65 -16.20
C ASN A 20 11.95 2.33 -16.03
N LEU A 21 11.76 2.95 -14.87
CA LEU A 21 10.62 3.82 -14.62
C LEU A 21 10.96 5.11 -15.34
N ARG A 22 10.61 5.14 -16.63
CA ARG A 22 10.75 6.19 -17.66
C ARG A 22 12.06 7.03 -17.65
N GLY A 23 13.18 6.53 -17.16
CA GLY A 23 14.48 7.22 -17.21
C GLY A 23 15.19 7.31 -15.86
N THR A 24 14.54 6.86 -14.79
CA THR A 24 15.20 6.54 -13.53
C THR A 24 15.28 5.03 -13.41
N CYS A 25 16.50 4.50 -13.29
CA CYS A 25 16.73 3.07 -13.10
C CYS A 25 16.54 2.73 -11.63
N PHE A 26 15.50 1.97 -11.33
CA PHE A 26 15.28 1.36 -10.03
C PHE A 26 15.62 -0.13 -10.13
N VAL A 27 16.53 -0.61 -9.28
CA VAL A 27 16.97 -2.02 -9.31
C VAL A 27 16.28 -2.76 -8.17
N ILE A 28 15.47 -3.76 -8.53
CA ILE A 28 14.76 -4.62 -7.59
C ILE A 28 15.07 -6.08 -7.89
N GLU A 29 15.10 -6.93 -6.88
CA GLU A 29 15.20 -8.37 -7.11
C GLU A 29 13.90 -8.92 -7.71
N ARG A 30 14.02 -9.81 -8.68
CA ARG A 30 12.89 -10.43 -9.38
C ARG A 30 11.99 -11.17 -8.41
N GLU A 31 12.60 -11.90 -7.49
CA GLU A 31 11.93 -12.67 -6.45
C GLU A 31 11.16 -11.74 -5.50
N THR A 32 11.73 -10.58 -5.15
CA THR A 32 11.03 -9.57 -4.34
C THR A 32 9.78 -9.08 -5.06
N LEU A 33 9.88 -8.78 -6.35
CA LEU A 33 8.73 -8.30 -7.12
C LEU A 33 7.65 -9.39 -7.28
N MET A 34 8.05 -10.63 -7.59
CA MET A 34 7.16 -11.77 -7.77
C MET A 34 6.53 -12.23 -6.44
N SER A 35 7.12 -11.87 -5.29
CA SER A 35 6.54 -12.14 -3.97
C SER A 35 5.36 -11.21 -3.60
N LEU A 36 5.18 -10.11 -4.34
CA LEU A 36 4.09 -9.18 -4.08
C LEU A 36 2.75 -9.76 -4.55
N PRO A 37 1.65 -9.49 -3.84
CA PRO A 37 0.31 -9.85 -4.32
C PRO A 37 0.02 -9.19 -5.69
N GLU A 38 -0.70 -9.91 -6.55
CA GLU A 38 -1.09 -9.43 -7.88
C GLU A 38 -1.77 -8.06 -7.83
N SER A 39 -2.63 -7.82 -6.83
CA SER A 39 -3.30 -6.53 -6.63
C SER A 39 -2.33 -5.35 -6.43
N ILE A 40 -1.15 -5.60 -5.84
CA ILE A 40 -0.09 -4.60 -5.67
C ILE A 40 0.68 -4.41 -6.97
N LEU A 41 0.96 -5.49 -7.69
CA LEU A 41 1.58 -5.41 -9.01
C LEU A 41 0.71 -4.62 -9.99
N LEU A 42 -0.62 -4.79 -9.96
CA LEU A 42 -1.56 -3.99 -10.74
C LEU A 42 -1.58 -2.51 -10.31
N CYS A 43 -1.37 -2.24 -9.02
CA CYS A 43 -1.26 -0.87 -8.50
C CYS A 43 0.04 -0.19 -8.96
N LEU A 44 1.16 -0.91 -8.97
CA LEU A 44 2.48 -0.39 -9.37
C LEU A 44 2.62 -0.29 -10.89
N PHE A 45 2.07 -1.28 -11.62
CA PHE A 45 2.19 -1.44 -13.07
C PHE A 45 0.79 -1.65 -13.68
N PRO A 46 -0.04 -0.59 -13.76
CA PRO A 46 -1.41 -0.71 -14.26
C PRO A 46 -1.50 -1.15 -15.73
N ASN A 47 -0.44 -0.92 -16.50
CA ASN A 47 -0.32 -1.36 -17.90
C ASN A 47 0.49 -2.67 -18.05
N GLY A 48 0.75 -3.37 -16.94
CA GLY A 48 1.61 -4.54 -16.89
C GLY A 48 3.09 -4.19 -16.73
N LEU A 49 3.85 -5.17 -16.26
CA LEU A 49 5.30 -5.07 -16.10
C LEU A 49 5.98 -5.38 -17.43
N VAL A 50 6.38 -4.35 -18.18
CA VAL A 50 7.21 -4.53 -19.38
C VAL A 50 8.66 -4.71 -18.92
N LEU A 51 9.09 -5.96 -18.82
CA LEU A 51 10.50 -6.28 -18.63
C LEU A 51 11.22 -6.04 -19.96
N PRO A 52 12.30 -5.24 -19.99
CA PRO A 52 13.08 -5.09 -21.22
C PRO A 52 13.64 -6.47 -21.59
N GLU A 53 13.15 -7.05 -22.69
CA GLU A 53 13.85 -8.16 -23.33
C GLU A 53 15.24 -7.66 -23.73
N ARG A 54 16.27 -8.48 -23.53
CA ARG A 54 17.69 -8.09 -23.61
C ARG A 54 18.15 -7.61 -25.00
N ASN A 55 17.26 -7.53 -25.99
CA ASN A 55 17.55 -6.98 -27.30
C ASN A 55 16.41 -6.03 -27.68
N GLU A 56 16.64 -4.72 -27.57
CA GLU A 56 16.38 -3.77 -28.66
C GLU A 56 16.76 -2.34 -28.26
N ASP A 57 17.30 -1.65 -29.25
CA ASP A 57 17.97 -0.37 -29.15
C ASP A 57 17.09 0.76 -28.63
N GLN A 58 17.77 1.64 -27.90
CA GLN A 58 17.34 2.96 -27.46
C GLN A 58 16.61 3.74 -28.57
N THR A 59 15.27 3.78 -28.54
CA THR A 59 14.52 4.85 -29.19
C THR A 59 13.23 5.15 -28.43
N GLY A 60 13.12 6.38 -27.91
CA GLY A 60 11.86 6.93 -27.40
C GLY A 60 11.95 7.50 -26.00
N GLY A 61 12.59 8.66 -25.86
CA GLY A 61 12.68 9.40 -24.61
C GLY A 61 11.32 9.91 -24.14
N ALA A 62 10.88 9.43 -22.98
CA ALA A 62 9.89 10.09 -22.14
C ALA A 62 10.40 10.00 -20.71
N SER A 63 10.99 11.09 -20.21
CA SER A 63 11.52 11.18 -18.84
C SER A 63 10.43 10.85 -17.81
N ALA A 64 10.74 9.93 -16.91
CA ALA A 64 9.96 9.62 -15.74
C ALA A 64 10.30 10.66 -14.75
N GLN A 65 9.23 11.11 -14.15
CA GLN A 65 9.35 12.10 -13.14
C GLN A 65 9.68 11.38 -11.83
N PRO A 66 10.57 11.97 -11.03
CA PRO A 66 11.10 11.36 -9.81
C PRO A 66 10.01 10.86 -8.86
N GLU A 67 8.81 11.44 -8.91
CA GLU A 67 7.61 11.03 -8.17
C GLU A 67 7.27 9.55 -8.35
N GLN A 68 7.30 9.01 -9.57
CA GLN A 68 6.91 7.60 -9.80
C GLN A 68 7.88 6.61 -9.15
N VAL A 69 9.17 6.96 -9.05
CA VAL A 69 10.16 6.13 -8.38
C VAL A 69 9.93 6.14 -6.87
N TYR A 70 9.68 7.32 -6.30
CA TYR A 70 9.35 7.43 -4.87
C TYR A 70 8.09 6.66 -4.48
N HIS A 71 7.08 6.58 -5.36
CA HIS A 71 5.87 5.80 -5.12
C HIS A 71 6.17 4.29 -4.99
N VAL A 72 6.98 3.77 -5.91
CA VAL A 72 7.37 2.35 -5.93
C VAL A 72 8.21 2.02 -4.68
N ASP A 73 9.21 2.84 -4.37
CA ASP A 73 10.06 2.69 -3.18
C ASP A 73 9.23 2.70 -1.89
N TYR A 74 8.25 3.59 -1.82
CA TYR A 74 7.35 3.71 -0.68
C TYR A 74 6.55 2.41 -0.44
N ILE A 75 5.99 1.81 -1.49
CA ILE A 75 5.23 0.55 -1.38
C ILE A 75 6.16 -0.60 -0.99
N LEU A 76 7.30 -0.74 -1.67
CA LEU A 76 8.24 -1.84 -1.44
C LEU A 76 8.86 -1.81 -0.04
N SER A 77 9.23 -0.62 0.45
CA SER A 77 9.77 -0.44 1.79
C SER A 77 8.76 -0.80 2.88
N PHE A 78 7.47 -0.51 2.68
CA PHE A 78 6.42 -0.94 3.60
C PHE A 78 6.26 -2.46 3.59
N PHE A 79 6.16 -3.08 2.41
CA PHE A 79 6.01 -4.53 2.28
C PHE A 79 7.17 -5.30 2.91
N ARG A 80 8.41 -4.85 2.67
CA ARG A 80 9.60 -5.45 3.28
C ARG A 80 9.50 -5.41 4.81
N ARG A 81 9.22 -4.23 5.39
CA ARG A 81 9.08 -4.10 6.84
C ARG A 81 7.93 -4.93 7.40
N ALA A 82 6.83 -5.08 6.65
CA ALA A 82 5.71 -5.96 7.04
C ALA A 82 6.12 -7.44 7.07
N GLN A 83 6.91 -7.88 6.10
CA GLN A 83 7.46 -9.24 6.07
C GLN A 83 8.46 -9.47 7.21
N GLU A 84 9.41 -8.53 7.40
CA GLU A 84 10.39 -8.58 8.50
C GLU A 84 9.71 -8.58 9.87
N TYR A 85 8.67 -7.77 10.04
CA TYR A 85 7.85 -7.76 11.26
C TYR A 85 7.16 -9.11 11.49
N PHE A 86 6.52 -9.66 10.46
CA PHE A 86 5.68 -10.85 10.62
C PHE A 86 6.47 -12.16 10.66
N TYR A 87 7.33 -12.38 9.67
CA TYR A 87 8.10 -13.61 9.51
C TYR A 87 9.46 -13.56 10.20
N GLY A 88 10.00 -12.36 10.41
CA GLY A 88 11.33 -12.17 10.97
C GLY A 88 12.40 -12.05 9.91
N THR A 89 13.63 -12.05 10.40
CA THR A 89 14.87 -12.06 9.63
C THR A 89 15.74 -13.23 10.13
N GLU A 90 16.89 -13.44 9.50
CA GLU A 90 17.84 -14.46 9.93
C GLU A 90 18.33 -14.27 11.38
N ILE A 91 18.32 -13.03 11.87
CA ILE A 91 18.87 -12.64 13.18
C ILE A 91 17.79 -12.33 14.23
N HIS A 92 16.60 -11.91 13.80
CA HIS A 92 15.51 -11.52 14.68
C HIS A 92 14.23 -12.26 14.27
N PRO A 93 13.64 -13.08 15.14
CA PRO A 93 12.47 -13.85 14.76
C PRO A 93 11.22 -12.95 14.81
N GLY A 94 10.30 -13.11 13.85
CA GLY A 94 9.14 -12.22 13.65
C GLY A 94 8.04 -12.37 14.70
N VAL A 95 6.80 -12.01 14.41
CA VAL A 95 5.67 -12.27 15.34
C VAL A 95 5.00 -13.63 15.12
N TYR A 96 5.05 -14.16 13.90
CA TYR A 96 4.59 -15.50 13.59
C TYR A 96 5.58 -16.54 14.13
N ARG A 97 5.05 -17.59 14.78
CA ARG A 97 5.82 -18.65 15.47
C ARG A 97 5.39 -20.06 15.03
N GLY A 98 4.60 -20.18 13.96
CA GLY A 98 4.12 -21.48 13.45
C GLY A 98 5.25 -22.38 12.94
N VAL A 99 4.97 -23.67 12.84
CA VAL A 99 5.96 -24.70 12.47
C VAL A 99 6.19 -24.67 10.96
N GLY A 100 7.27 -24.04 10.50
CA GLY A 100 7.64 -24.03 9.07
C GLY A 100 8.27 -22.72 8.58
N LEU A 101 9.35 -22.28 9.24
CA LEU A 101 10.08 -21.01 9.05
C LEU A 101 10.65 -20.72 7.64
N SER A 102 10.20 -21.39 6.58
CA SER A 102 10.68 -21.11 5.23
C SER A 102 9.75 -20.16 4.49
N PRO A 103 10.24 -19.00 4.00
CA PRO A 103 9.54 -18.16 3.03
C PRO A 103 9.03 -18.95 1.81
N HIS A 104 9.65 -20.10 1.52
CA HIS A 104 9.32 -21.00 0.41
C HIS A 104 8.11 -21.92 0.68
N PHE A 105 7.61 -22.01 1.92
CA PHE A 105 6.36 -22.75 2.18
C PHE A 105 5.15 -22.09 1.52
N MET A 106 5.27 -20.83 1.08
CA MET A 106 4.24 -20.14 0.30
C MET A 106 3.87 -20.84 -1.02
N GLU A 107 4.75 -21.67 -1.59
CA GLU A 107 4.53 -22.34 -2.88
C GLU A 107 3.86 -23.73 -2.76
N ALA A 108 3.83 -24.32 -1.56
CA ALA A 108 3.47 -25.74 -1.39
C ALA A 108 2.00 -26.00 -1.01
N VAL A 109 1.21 -24.97 -0.68
CA VAL A 109 -0.23 -25.13 -0.41
C VAL A 109 -1.03 -24.99 -1.69
N ASP A 110 -1.09 -26.09 -2.44
CA ASP A 110 -2.00 -26.28 -3.56
C ASP A 110 -3.45 -26.31 -3.06
N PRO A 111 -4.35 -25.39 -3.49
CA PRO A 111 -5.75 -25.37 -3.07
C PRO A 111 -6.58 -26.57 -3.57
N MET A 112 -5.99 -27.51 -4.33
CA MET A 112 -6.71 -28.62 -4.95
C MET A 112 -6.77 -29.93 -4.15
N GLN A 113 -6.12 -30.08 -2.98
CA GLN A 113 -6.33 -31.28 -2.14
C GLN A 113 -7.49 -31.10 -1.16
N GLY A 114 -8.69 -31.00 -1.74
CA GLY A 114 -9.94 -31.15 -1.02
C GLY A 114 -10.17 -32.62 -0.66
N ASN A 115 -9.71 -33.04 0.52
CA ASN A 115 -10.28 -34.22 1.17
C ASN A 115 -10.09 -34.19 2.69
N ASN A 116 -10.92 -33.41 3.39
CA ASN A 116 -11.61 -33.95 4.56
C ASN A 116 -12.79 -33.09 5.01
N MET A 117 -13.89 -33.82 5.21
CA MET A 117 -15.20 -33.46 5.71
C MET A 117 -15.12 -32.71 7.07
N PHE A 118 -16.03 -31.74 7.27
CA PHE A 118 -16.27 -30.88 8.44
C PHE A 118 -15.61 -29.48 8.43
N GLY A 119 -16.42 -28.47 8.06
CA GLY A 119 -16.53 -27.09 8.60
C GLY A 119 -15.34 -26.35 9.23
N ASN A 120 -14.11 -26.61 8.84
CA ASN A 120 -12.95 -26.12 9.53
C ASN A 120 -12.62 -24.65 9.16
N HIS A 121 -12.81 -23.73 10.11
CA HIS A 121 -12.28 -22.35 10.13
C HIS A 121 -10.73 -22.25 10.01
N PHE A 122 -10.06 -23.38 9.78
CA PHE A 122 -8.62 -23.61 9.95
C PHE A 122 -7.79 -23.43 8.67
N GLN A 123 -8.35 -22.81 7.63
CA GLN A 123 -7.63 -22.49 6.38
C GLN A 123 -7.61 -20.99 6.07
N LEU A 124 -8.02 -20.14 7.01
CA LEU A 124 -8.02 -18.69 6.79
C LEU A 124 -6.58 -18.19 6.63
N PRO A 125 -6.22 -17.59 5.47
CA PRO A 125 -4.86 -17.07 5.25
C PRO A 125 -4.41 -16.09 6.32
N LEU A 126 -5.36 -15.42 6.97
CA LEU A 126 -5.13 -14.46 8.07
C LEU A 126 -4.44 -15.07 9.30
N PHE A 127 -4.39 -16.40 9.45
CA PHE A 127 -3.67 -17.06 10.56
C PHE A 127 -2.18 -17.29 10.29
N HIS A 128 -1.74 -17.25 9.04
CA HIS A 128 -0.34 -17.54 8.66
C HIS A 128 0.22 -16.56 7.64
N LYS A 129 -0.55 -15.54 7.25
CA LYS A 129 -0.13 -14.44 6.38
C LYS A 129 -0.44 -13.11 7.01
N GLN A 130 0.50 -12.18 6.90
CA GLN A 130 0.27 -10.78 7.23
C GLN A 130 -0.57 -10.13 6.15
N ALA A 131 -1.81 -9.78 6.48
CA ALA A 131 -2.64 -8.98 5.61
C ALA A 131 -2.34 -7.48 5.76
N ILE A 132 -2.46 -6.75 4.67
CA ILE A 132 -2.21 -5.31 4.57
C ILE A 132 -3.45 -4.69 3.91
N ILE A 133 -3.88 -3.53 4.41
CA ILE A 133 -4.83 -2.69 3.69
C ILE A 133 -4.07 -1.64 2.91
N VAL A 134 -4.41 -1.49 1.62
CA VAL A 134 -3.90 -0.43 0.76
C VAL A 134 -5.05 0.46 0.32
N LEU A 135 -4.95 1.74 0.64
CA LEU A 135 -5.83 2.77 0.10
C LEU A 135 -5.09 3.52 -1.00
N ARG A 136 -5.74 3.66 -2.15
CA ARG A 136 -5.22 4.43 -3.29
C ARG A 136 -6.24 5.49 -3.68
N GLU A 137 -5.75 6.70 -3.88
CA GLU A 137 -6.54 7.82 -4.40
C GLU A 137 -5.97 8.28 -5.73
N GLU A 138 -6.85 8.41 -6.72
CA GLU A 138 -6.62 9.16 -7.96
C GLU A 138 -7.56 10.37 -7.94
N LEU A 139 -7.03 11.54 -7.61
CA LEU A 139 -7.76 12.79 -7.57
C LEU A 139 -7.52 13.56 -8.86
N GLU A 140 -8.53 13.63 -9.72
CA GLU A 140 -8.54 14.55 -10.86
C GLU A 140 -9.17 15.88 -10.46
N TYR A 141 -8.57 16.98 -10.88
CA TYR A 141 -9.10 18.32 -10.63
C TYR A 141 -9.16 19.16 -11.90
N PHE A 142 -10.15 20.03 -11.96
CA PHE A 142 -10.31 20.99 -13.05
C PHE A 142 -10.07 22.39 -12.51
N THR A 143 -9.20 23.12 -13.19
CA THR A 143 -8.93 24.52 -12.87
C THR A 143 -9.90 25.39 -13.66
N ILE A 144 -10.67 26.22 -12.98
CA ILE A 144 -11.58 27.17 -13.61
C ILE A 144 -10.85 28.51 -13.71
N ALA A 145 -10.70 29.02 -14.94
CA ALA A 145 -10.09 30.33 -15.15
C ALA A 145 -10.97 31.43 -14.50
N PRO A 146 -10.38 32.38 -13.75
CA PRO A 146 -11.14 33.52 -13.26
C PRO A 146 -11.59 34.38 -14.45
N LYS A 147 -12.68 35.13 -14.28
CA LYS A 147 -13.23 36.00 -15.34
C LYS A 147 -12.22 37.00 -15.91
N SER A 148 -11.22 37.40 -15.12
CA SER A 148 -10.13 38.27 -15.57
C SER A 148 -9.21 37.61 -16.60
N MET A 149 -9.18 36.28 -16.65
CA MET A 149 -8.29 35.46 -17.51
C MET A 149 -9.04 34.88 -18.73
N ASP A 150 -10.31 35.22 -18.94
CA ASP A 150 -11.16 34.63 -19.98
C ASP A 150 -10.56 34.75 -21.40
N ARG A 151 -9.80 35.82 -21.65
CA ARG A 151 -9.10 36.05 -22.93
C ARG A 151 -7.64 35.61 -22.97
N SER A 152 -7.02 35.37 -21.81
CA SER A 152 -5.59 35.00 -21.70
C SER A 152 -5.37 33.54 -21.30
N ALA A 153 -6.41 32.77 -20.97
CA ALA A 153 -6.29 31.37 -20.56
C ALA A 153 -5.83 30.44 -21.70
N VAL A 154 -6.07 30.83 -22.95
CA VAL A 154 -5.72 30.07 -24.16
C VAL A 154 -4.47 30.67 -24.80
N ALA A 155 -3.42 29.86 -25.00
CA ALA A 155 -2.15 30.28 -25.60
C ALA A 155 -2.29 30.56 -27.11
N ARG A 156 -3.02 29.67 -27.79
CA ARG A 156 -3.27 29.73 -29.23
C ARG A 156 -4.72 29.35 -29.51
N PRO A 157 -5.44 30.14 -30.33
CA PRO A 157 -6.75 29.73 -30.81
C PRO A 157 -6.61 28.43 -31.61
N THR A 158 -7.54 27.50 -31.39
CA THR A 158 -7.50 26.16 -31.98
C THR A 158 -7.73 26.20 -33.49
N LEU A 159 -6.93 25.45 -34.24
CA LEU A 159 -7.26 25.07 -35.61
C LEU A 159 -7.85 23.65 -35.57
N GLY A 160 -9.15 23.49 -35.83
CA GLY A 160 -9.81 22.19 -35.84
C GLY A 160 -10.37 21.76 -34.47
N ASN A 161 -10.46 20.44 -34.25
CA ASN A 161 -11.13 19.83 -33.09
C ASN A 161 -10.22 19.54 -31.89
N GLU A 162 -8.97 20.01 -31.90
CA GLU A 162 -8.06 19.80 -30.77
C GLU A 162 -8.33 20.81 -29.64
N PRO A 163 -8.19 20.42 -28.36
CA PRO A 163 -8.29 21.35 -27.24
C PRO A 163 -7.22 22.45 -27.33
N PRO A 164 -7.55 23.70 -26.96
CA PRO A 164 -6.57 24.79 -26.95
C PRO A 164 -5.43 24.51 -25.97
N GLU A 165 -4.20 24.82 -26.38
CA GLU A 165 -3.07 24.85 -25.45
C GLU A 165 -3.32 25.90 -24.36
N ALA A 166 -3.06 25.53 -23.12
CA ALA A 166 -3.14 26.44 -21.99
C ALA A 166 -2.03 27.49 -22.07
N SER A 167 -2.37 28.76 -21.83
CA SER A 167 -1.37 29.81 -21.69
C SER A 167 -0.44 29.53 -20.53
N GLN A 168 0.77 30.11 -20.55
CA GLN A 168 1.71 29.96 -19.44
C GLN A 168 1.13 30.47 -18.11
N GLU A 169 0.29 31.51 -18.17
CA GLU A 169 -0.43 32.04 -17.01
C GLU A 169 -1.43 31.02 -16.44
N PHE A 170 -2.21 30.37 -17.31
CA PHE A 170 -3.18 29.36 -16.90
C PHE A 170 -2.51 28.05 -16.44
N THR A 171 -1.38 27.69 -17.03
CA THR A 171 -0.56 26.56 -16.56
C THR A 171 -0.05 26.80 -15.15
N ARG A 172 0.46 28.01 -14.84
CA ARG A 172 0.82 28.36 -13.45
C ARG A 172 -0.37 28.30 -12.50
N LEU A 173 -1.56 28.69 -12.96
CA LEU A 173 -2.77 28.55 -12.14
C LEU A 173 -3.11 27.08 -11.86
N LYS A 174 -3.02 26.20 -12.86
CA LYS A 174 -3.18 24.74 -12.69
C LYS A 174 -2.18 24.17 -11.69
N ASP A 175 -0.94 24.66 -11.73
CA ASP A 175 0.11 24.27 -10.80
C ASP A 175 -0.24 24.68 -9.37
N LEU A 176 -0.59 25.95 -9.16
CA LEU A 176 -1.00 26.47 -7.85
C LEU A 176 -2.22 25.72 -7.28
N CYS A 177 -3.22 25.41 -8.11
CA CYS A 177 -4.35 24.59 -7.70
C CYS A 177 -3.91 23.20 -7.24
N GLY A 178 -2.98 22.57 -7.98
CA GLY A 178 -2.38 21.30 -7.61
C GLY A 178 -1.65 21.38 -6.27
N ASP A 179 -0.85 22.43 -6.05
CA ASP A 179 -0.07 22.62 -4.82
C ASP A 179 -0.96 22.81 -3.59
N VAL A 180 -2.08 23.55 -3.73
CA VAL A 180 -3.08 23.67 -2.66
C VAL A 180 -3.76 22.33 -2.37
N LEU A 181 -4.08 21.54 -3.39
CA LEU A 181 -4.69 20.22 -3.21
C LEU A 181 -3.70 19.19 -2.67
N LEU A 182 -2.40 19.33 -2.91
CA LEU A 182 -1.36 18.51 -2.32
C LEU A 182 -1.32 18.64 -0.79
N GLN A 183 -1.57 19.83 -0.26
CA GLN A 183 -1.60 20.08 1.20
C GLN A 183 -2.77 19.39 1.91
N ARG A 184 -3.81 18.97 1.17
CA ARG A 184 -4.96 18.25 1.73
C ARG A 184 -4.63 16.77 1.88
N ARG A 185 -3.91 16.43 2.95
CA ARG A 185 -3.34 15.09 3.16
C ARG A 185 -4.20 14.13 3.96
N GLN A 186 -5.26 14.59 4.62
CA GLN A 186 -6.14 13.74 5.42
C GLN A 186 -6.91 12.74 4.56
N ILE A 187 -6.91 11.47 4.98
CA ILE A 187 -7.51 10.37 4.21
C ILE A 187 -9.05 10.49 4.16
N PHE A 188 -9.66 10.76 5.32
CA PHE A 188 -11.12 10.68 5.52
C PHE A 188 -11.89 11.99 5.34
N THR A 189 -11.24 13.12 5.04
CA THR A 189 -11.90 14.42 4.96
C THR A 189 -13.12 14.44 4.02
N ALA A 190 -13.02 13.76 2.88
CA ALA A 190 -14.12 13.70 1.91
C ALA A 190 -15.34 12.96 2.47
N LEU A 191 -15.12 11.85 3.17
CA LEU A 191 -16.19 11.06 3.78
C LEU A 191 -16.85 11.81 4.93
N GLN A 192 -16.04 12.40 5.81
CA GLN A 192 -16.51 13.21 6.93
C GLN A 192 -17.41 14.38 6.47
N ARG A 193 -17.08 15.01 5.33
CA ARG A 193 -17.91 16.09 4.76
C ARG A 193 -19.29 15.61 4.33
N ASN A 194 -19.38 14.46 3.66
CA ASN A 194 -20.64 13.91 3.21
C ASN A 194 -21.50 13.41 4.38
N ILE A 195 -20.87 12.81 5.41
CA ILE A 195 -21.56 12.45 6.66
C ILE A 195 -22.22 13.71 7.25
N ASN A 196 -21.46 14.80 7.39
CA ASN A 196 -21.97 16.04 7.98
C ASN A 196 -23.03 16.74 7.10
N LYS A 197 -22.94 16.61 5.78
CA LYS A 197 -23.85 17.28 4.84
C LYS A 197 -25.14 16.50 4.60
N GLU A 198 -25.05 15.18 4.50
CA GLU A 198 -26.13 14.30 4.00
C GLU A 198 -26.53 13.21 5.00
N ASN A 199 -25.96 13.20 6.21
CA ASN A 199 -26.16 12.16 7.23
C ASN A 199 -25.94 10.74 6.68
N ASN A 200 -24.89 10.58 5.89
CA ASN A 200 -24.59 9.34 5.19
C ASN A 200 -24.00 8.27 6.14
N LEU A 201 -24.87 7.44 6.72
CA LEU A 201 -24.48 6.37 7.65
C LEU A 201 -23.54 5.33 7.00
N ALA A 202 -23.63 5.10 5.69
CA ALA A 202 -22.76 4.14 5.02
C ALA A 202 -21.30 4.61 5.01
N GLU A 203 -21.07 5.90 4.82
CA GLU A 203 -19.72 6.48 4.88
C GLU A 203 -19.18 6.53 6.30
N GLN A 204 -20.04 6.74 7.29
CA GLN A 204 -19.66 6.62 8.70
C GLN A 204 -19.19 5.19 9.02
N HIS A 205 -20.00 4.19 8.65
CA HIS A 205 -19.63 2.79 8.82
C HIS A 205 -18.35 2.42 8.05
N LEU A 206 -18.10 3.03 6.90
CA LEU A 206 -16.86 2.84 6.15
C LEU A 206 -15.65 3.36 6.94
N ILE A 207 -15.72 4.57 7.50
CA ILE A 207 -14.66 5.12 8.36
C ILE A 207 -14.45 4.20 9.56
N ASP A 208 -15.53 3.78 10.23
CA ASP A 208 -15.45 2.90 11.40
C ASP A 208 -14.78 1.57 11.05
N MET A 209 -15.18 0.93 9.94
CA MET A 209 -14.56 -0.30 9.46
C MET A 209 -13.07 -0.12 9.15
N LEU A 210 -12.68 0.97 8.48
CA LEU A 210 -11.27 1.25 8.19
C LEU A 210 -10.46 1.50 9.48
N CYS A 211 -11.04 2.21 10.45
CA CYS A 211 -10.39 2.48 11.73
C CYS A 211 -10.23 1.21 12.57
N MET A 212 -11.28 0.39 12.66
CA MET A 212 -11.24 -0.92 13.32
C MET A 212 -10.18 -1.84 12.70
N SER A 213 -9.91 -1.66 11.41
CA SER A 213 -9.01 -2.50 10.63
C SER A 213 -7.56 -2.01 10.59
N GLY A 214 -7.24 -0.83 11.11
CA GLY A 214 -5.83 -0.38 11.26
C GLY A 214 -5.58 1.12 11.11
N PHE A 215 -6.48 1.85 10.46
CA PHE A 215 -6.37 3.31 10.32
C PHE A 215 -6.80 4.04 11.60
N GLU A 216 -6.45 5.32 11.67
CA GLU A 216 -6.94 6.29 12.65
C GLU A 216 -7.61 7.46 11.93
N GLN A 217 -8.53 8.15 12.61
CA GLN A 217 -9.37 9.17 11.97
C GLN A 217 -8.59 10.35 11.41
N ASP A 218 -7.44 10.65 12.01
CA ASP A 218 -6.53 11.74 11.69
C ASP A 218 -5.34 11.31 10.81
N ASP A 219 -5.30 10.05 10.35
CA ASP A 219 -4.25 9.57 9.46
C ASP A 219 -4.17 10.41 8.18
N LEU A 220 -2.93 10.69 7.79
CA LEU A 220 -2.61 11.35 6.53
C LEU A 220 -2.05 10.34 5.52
N TRP A 221 -2.22 10.66 4.23
CA TRP A 221 -1.58 9.91 3.15
C TRP A 221 -0.07 9.84 3.35
N GLY A 222 0.49 8.63 3.40
CA GLY A 222 1.93 8.42 3.54
C GLY A 222 2.70 8.67 2.23
N TYR A 223 2.04 8.50 1.08
CA TYR A 223 2.52 9.00 -0.21
C TYR A 223 1.45 9.86 -0.88
N ARG A 224 1.84 11.02 -1.41
CA ARG A 224 0.97 11.90 -2.19
C ARG A 224 1.82 12.76 -3.14
N SER A 225 1.52 12.70 -4.43
CA SER A 225 2.23 13.50 -5.44
C SER A 225 1.29 13.96 -6.55
N ARG A 226 1.68 15.02 -7.26
CA ARG A 226 1.02 15.42 -8.50
C ARG A 226 1.41 14.47 -9.62
N GLU A 227 0.50 14.30 -10.56
CA GLU A 227 0.79 13.58 -11.78
C GLU A 227 1.47 14.50 -12.80
N PRO A 228 2.54 14.02 -13.44
CA PRO A 228 3.17 14.70 -14.57
C PRO A 228 2.19 15.03 -15.68
N ASN A 229 2.22 16.26 -16.19
CA ASN A 229 1.47 16.69 -17.38
C ASN A 229 -0.06 16.51 -17.30
N ARG A 230 -0.62 16.28 -16.10
CA ARG A 230 -2.06 16.15 -15.84
C ARG A 230 -2.44 16.93 -14.58
N CYS A 231 -3.67 17.44 -14.53
CA CYS A 231 -4.28 17.95 -13.30
C CYS A 231 -4.78 16.78 -12.44
N GLY A 232 -3.83 15.95 -12.01
CA GLY A 232 -4.06 14.74 -11.22
C GLY A 232 -3.18 14.73 -9.98
N ILE A 233 -3.65 14.09 -8.92
CA ILE A 233 -2.88 13.77 -7.72
C ILE A 233 -3.09 12.29 -7.42
N THR A 234 -2.01 11.55 -7.26
CA THR A 234 -2.05 10.16 -6.80
C THR A 234 -1.62 10.10 -5.34
N SER A 235 -2.35 9.34 -4.53
CA SER A 235 -1.99 9.09 -3.12
C SER A 235 -2.08 7.63 -2.75
N THR A 236 -1.28 7.21 -1.77
CA THR A 236 -1.27 5.85 -1.26
C THR A 236 -1.05 5.84 0.25
N ALA A 237 -1.83 5.02 0.93
CA ALA A 237 -1.73 4.77 2.36
C ALA A 237 -1.80 3.26 2.62
N MET A 238 -1.01 2.77 3.56
CA MET A 238 -0.91 1.36 3.89
C MET A 238 -0.86 1.15 5.40
N VAL A 239 -1.59 0.16 5.89
CA VAL A 239 -1.53 -0.28 7.30
C VAL A 239 -1.58 -1.80 7.36
N LEU A 240 -0.98 -2.38 8.40
CA LEU A 240 -1.22 -3.78 8.70
C LEU A 240 -2.68 -3.97 9.11
N LEU A 241 -3.33 -4.99 8.55
CA LEU A 241 -4.72 -5.29 8.85
C LEU A 241 -4.84 -5.82 10.28
N LYS A 242 -5.67 -5.16 11.11
CA LYS A 242 -6.03 -5.63 12.44
C LYS A 242 -7.11 -6.71 12.34
N THR A 243 -6.68 -7.95 12.11
CA THR A 243 -7.54 -9.11 11.88
C THR A 243 -8.27 -9.62 13.14
N GLY A 244 -7.91 -9.13 14.32
CA GLY A 244 -8.32 -9.74 15.59
C GLY A 244 -7.58 -11.04 15.92
N VAL A 245 -6.60 -11.42 15.10
CA VAL A 245 -5.70 -12.56 15.37
C VAL A 245 -4.43 -12.01 15.99
N THR A 246 -4.13 -12.44 17.21
CA THR A 246 -2.92 -12.09 17.94
C THR A 246 -2.01 -13.31 17.99
N HIS A 247 -0.83 -13.19 17.39
CA HIS A 247 0.17 -14.25 17.37
C HIS A 247 0.96 -14.29 18.67
N GLN A 248 1.52 -15.46 19.00
CA GLN A 248 2.31 -15.62 20.21
C GLN A 248 3.41 -14.59 20.34
N GLY A 249 4.14 -14.28 19.26
CA GLY A 249 5.22 -13.29 19.29
C GLY A 249 4.79 -11.86 19.63
N GLU A 250 3.50 -11.54 19.55
CA GLU A 250 2.94 -10.25 19.98
C GLU A 250 2.57 -10.22 21.47
N LEU A 251 2.49 -11.38 22.12
CA LEU A 251 2.10 -11.46 23.54
C LEU A 251 3.29 -11.16 24.44
N PRO A 252 3.14 -10.36 25.51
CA PRO A 252 4.23 -10.05 26.44
C PRO A 252 4.81 -11.31 27.10
N ASN A 253 3.95 -12.30 27.39
CA ASN A 253 4.31 -13.49 28.17
C ASN A 253 5.13 -14.53 27.39
N SER A 254 5.22 -14.42 26.06
CA SER A 254 5.94 -15.36 25.20
C SER A 254 7.38 -14.91 24.90
N GLN A 255 7.77 -13.72 25.38
CA GLN A 255 9.03 -13.08 25.04
C GLN A 255 10.14 -13.54 25.98
N SER A 256 11.32 -13.79 25.41
CA SER A 256 12.52 -13.95 26.24
C SER A 256 12.93 -12.57 26.79
N PRO A 257 13.46 -12.49 28.02
CA PRO A 257 13.73 -11.21 28.71
C PRO A 257 14.70 -10.26 28.00
N ASN A 258 15.39 -10.70 26.94
CA ASN A 258 16.35 -9.91 26.16
C ASN A 258 15.89 -9.60 24.73
N GLN A 259 14.65 -9.92 24.35
CA GLN A 259 14.19 -9.77 22.98
C GLN A 259 13.32 -8.52 22.82
N SER A 260 13.76 -7.58 21.99
CA SER A 260 12.97 -6.40 21.62
C SER A 260 11.81 -6.81 20.70
N ILE A 261 10.63 -6.25 20.95
CA ILE A 261 9.46 -6.43 20.10
C ILE A 261 9.74 -5.78 18.73
N PRO A 262 9.54 -6.48 17.61
CA PRO A 262 9.68 -5.85 16.31
C PRO A 262 8.60 -4.75 16.17
N LYS A 263 9.02 -3.55 15.73
CA LYS A 263 8.11 -2.42 15.53
C LYS A 263 7.11 -2.72 14.42
N LYS A 264 5.84 -2.40 14.66
CA LYS A 264 4.76 -2.49 13.65
C LYS A 264 4.99 -1.42 12.58
N PRO A 265 5.17 -1.80 11.30
CA PRO A 265 5.29 -0.84 10.22
C PRO A 265 3.99 -0.07 10.02
N ILE A 266 4.15 1.18 9.59
CA ILE A 266 3.04 2.07 9.26
C ILE A 266 3.35 2.79 7.94
N GLY A 267 2.34 2.87 7.07
CA GLY A 267 2.39 3.53 5.76
C GLY A 267 1.36 4.66 5.72
N VAL A 268 1.29 5.44 6.80
CA VAL A 268 0.54 6.69 6.93
C VAL A 268 1.39 7.65 7.75
N GLU A 269 1.17 8.94 7.59
CA GLU A 269 1.70 9.90 8.57
C GLU A 269 0.69 9.99 9.72
N ARG A 270 1.16 9.68 10.93
CA ARG A 270 0.37 9.66 12.16
C ARG A 270 1.09 10.43 13.24
N ALA A 271 0.36 11.22 14.02
CA ALA A 271 0.94 12.01 15.08
C ALA A 271 1.71 11.13 16.08
N GLY A 272 2.97 11.48 16.36
CA GLY A 272 3.80 10.76 17.33
C GLY A 272 4.41 9.45 16.83
N VAL A 273 4.23 9.09 15.55
CA VAL A 273 4.82 7.89 14.96
C VAL A 273 5.78 8.27 13.84
N ASP A 274 7.02 7.79 13.91
CA ASP A 274 7.96 7.91 12.79
C ASP A 274 7.62 6.84 11.72
N PRO A 275 7.21 7.23 10.50
CA PRO A 275 6.83 6.30 9.46
C PRO A 275 7.99 5.41 8.99
N ALA A 276 9.26 5.81 9.18
CA ALA A 276 10.41 4.99 8.82
C ALA A 276 10.61 3.85 9.81
N THR A 277 10.49 4.13 11.11
CA THR A 277 10.71 3.12 12.16
C THR A 277 9.47 2.32 12.52
N GLY A 278 8.27 2.83 12.22
CA GLY A 278 7.02 2.28 12.74
C GLY A 278 6.81 2.61 14.20
N PHE A 279 5.87 1.91 14.84
CA PHE A 279 5.55 2.07 16.25
C PHE A 279 5.75 0.76 17.00
N GLU A 280 6.18 0.86 18.26
CA GLU A 280 6.13 -0.30 19.17
C GLU A 280 4.67 -0.76 19.26
N PRO A 281 4.36 -2.06 19.13
CA PRO A 281 3.08 -2.57 19.56
C PRO A 281 2.95 -2.14 21.01
N SER A 282 2.08 -1.16 21.28
CA SER A 282 2.00 -0.55 22.60
C SER A 282 1.94 -1.65 23.66
N GLU A 283 2.52 -1.41 24.83
CA GLU A 283 2.14 -2.07 26.09
C GLU A 283 0.68 -1.72 26.46
N SER A 284 -0.23 -1.73 25.49
CA SER A 284 -1.64 -1.86 25.73
C SER A 284 -1.77 -3.21 26.41
N HIS A 285 -2.06 -3.17 27.71
CA HIS A 285 -2.78 -4.22 28.41
C HIS A 285 -4.02 -4.54 27.58
N LEU A 286 -3.85 -5.36 26.54
CA LEU A 286 -4.96 -5.90 25.78
C LEU A 286 -5.70 -6.73 26.80
N THR A 287 -6.93 -6.32 27.11
CA THR A 287 -7.75 -7.07 28.05
C THR A 287 -8.00 -8.45 27.47
N GLU A 288 -8.26 -9.45 28.30
CA GLU A 288 -8.56 -10.80 27.80
C GLU A 288 -9.70 -10.79 26.77
N GLU A 289 -10.67 -9.88 26.94
CA GLU A 289 -11.77 -9.63 26.00
C GLU A 289 -11.29 -9.16 24.61
N GLN A 290 -10.25 -8.32 24.57
CA GLN A 290 -9.68 -7.83 23.31
C GLN A 290 -8.88 -8.92 22.60
N LEU A 291 -8.19 -9.78 23.35
CA LEU A 291 -7.44 -10.91 22.80
C LEU A 291 -8.35 -12.04 22.28
N GLY A 292 -9.54 -12.23 22.86
CA GLY A 292 -10.48 -13.28 22.46
C GLY A 292 -10.06 -14.67 22.94
N ASP A 293 -10.32 -15.73 22.18
CA ASP A 293 -10.08 -17.12 22.63
C ASP A 293 -8.83 -17.74 22.00
N TRP A 294 -8.23 -18.74 22.65
CA TRP A 294 -7.15 -19.52 22.05
C TRP A 294 -7.70 -20.45 20.97
N ILE A 295 -7.09 -20.40 19.77
CA ILE A 295 -7.44 -21.22 18.61
C ILE A 295 -6.15 -21.82 18.04
N ASP A 296 -6.22 -23.07 17.59
CA ASP A 296 -5.13 -23.74 16.85
C ASP A 296 -5.01 -23.12 15.44
N ASP A 297 -3.81 -22.78 14.99
CA ASP A 297 -3.57 -22.21 13.65
C ASP A 297 -3.54 -23.27 12.54
N ALA A 298 -3.72 -24.55 12.89
CA ALA A 298 -3.62 -25.73 12.06
C ALA A 298 -2.26 -25.97 11.39
N GLN A 299 -1.23 -25.23 11.82
CA GLN A 299 0.17 -25.39 11.45
C GLN A 299 1.04 -25.73 12.68
N GLY A 300 0.41 -26.24 13.74
CA GLY A 300 1.08 -26.66 14.97
C GLY A 300 1.38 -25.52 15.95
N GLY A 301 0.82 -24.33 15.73
CA GLY A 301 0.87 -23.19 16.64
C GLY A 301 -0.50 -22.85 17.24
N MET A 302 -0.52 -21.89 18.17
CA MET A 302 -1.76 -21.36 18.75
C MET A 302 -1.79 -19.84 18.65
N VAL A 303 -2.96 -19.30 18.35
CA VAL A 303 -3.22 -17.85 18.23
C VAL A 303 -4.40 -17.45 19.11
N ARG A 304 -4.44 -16.18 19.51
CA ARG A 304 -5.59 -15.58 20.22
C ARG A 304 -6.49 -14.89 19.20
N VAL A 305 -7.78 -15.20 19.19
CA VAL A 305 -8.71 -14.73 18.16
C VAL A 305 -9.90 -14.02 18.78
N ASN A 306 -10.02 -12.73 18.48
CA ASN A 306 -11.22 -11.96 18.69
C ASN A 306 -12.19 -12.21 17.53
N GLN A 307 -13.20 -13.05 17.74
CA GLN A 307 -14.13 -13.45 16.67
C GLN A 307 -14.93 -12.27 16.12
N HIS A 308 -15.28 -11.27 16.94
CA HIS A 308 -16.00 -10.09 16.48
C HIS A 308 -15.14 -9.29 15.49
N GLN A 309 -13.88 -9.03 15.83
CA GLN A 309 -12.96 -8.32 14.97
C GLN A 309 -12.59 -9.12 13.71
N LEU A 310 -12.40 -10.43 13.83
CA LEU A 310 -12.15 -11.31 12.69
C LEU A 310 -13.31 -11.30 11.70
N ASN A 311 -14.56 -11.36 12.19
CA ASN A 311 -15.75 -11.30 11.35
C ASN A 311 -15.89 -9.96 10.62
N THR A 312 -15.58 -8.84 11.27
CA THR A 312 -15.58 -7.52 10.62
C THR A 312 -14.50 -7.45 9.53
N THR A 313 -13.32 -7.97 9.83
CA THR A 313 -12.18 -7.96 8.91
C THR A 313 -12.45 -8.76 7.64
N GLN A 314 -13.10 -9.92 7.75
CA GLN A 314 -13.42 -10.77 6.60
C GLN A 314 -14.46 -10.16 5.65
N LYS A 315 -15.18 -9.11 6.08
CA LYS A 315 -16.22 -8.43 5.29
C LYS A 315 -15.70 -7.22 4.51
N LEU A 316 -14.40 -6.93 4.59
CA LEU A 316 -13.77 -5.80 3.89
C LEU A 316 -13.67 -6.08 2.38
N LEU A 317 -14.71 -5.74 1.63
CA LEU A 317 -14.68 -5.56 0.18
C LEU A 317 -15.04 -4.11 -0.09
N LEU A 318 -14.05 -3.30 -0.48
CA LEU A 318 -14.19 -1.85 -0.53
C LEU A 318 -13.85 -1.31 -1.91
N PHE A 319 -14.88 -0.81 -2.59
CA PHE A 319 -14.76 0.11 -3.71
C PHE A 319 -15.59 1.34 -3.39
N TRP A 320 -14.96 2.51 -3.30
CA TRP A 320 -15.69 3.76 -3.16
C TRP A 320 -15.09 4.83 -4.05
N ARG A 321 -15.92 5.81 -4.43
CA ARG A 321 -15.48 6.99 -5.18
C ARG A 321 -15.79 8.22 -4.36
N LYS A 322 -14.80 9.10 -4.20
CA LYS A 322 -15.03 10.41 -3.62
C LYS A 322 -15.87 11.24 -4.60
N PRO A 323 -16.95 11.90 -4.16
CA PRO A 323 -17.71 12.76 -5.06
C PRO A 323 -16.85 13.95 -5.50
N ALA A 324 -17.13 14.46 -6.71
CA ALA A 324 -16.51 15.70 -7.18
C ALA A 324 -16.99 16.87 -6.30
N VAL A 325 -16.05 17.71 -5.86
CA VAL A 325 -16.34 18.86 -5.00
C VAL A 325 -15.82 20.13 -5.66
N SER A 326 -16.71 21.11 -5.85
CA SER A 326 -16.29 22.48 -6.19
C SER A 326 -15.67 23.13 -4.97
N VAL A 327 -14.48 23.71 -5.15
CA VAL A 327 -13.74 24.43 -4.09
C VAL A 327 -13.86 25.95 -4.28
N LEU A 328 -14.83 26.41 -5.08
CA LEU A 328 -15.11 27.84 -5.22
C LEU A 328 -15.74 28.34 -3.91
N ASN A 329 -15.03 29.22 -3.21
CA ASN A 329 -15.62 30.07 -2.16
C ASN A 329 -16.53 31.12 -2.78
#